data_AF-A0AAU6WPV4-F1
#
_entry.id   AF-A0AAU6WPV4-F1
#
_cell.length_a   1.000
_cell.length_b   1.000
_cell.length_c   1.000
_cell.angle_alpha   90.00
_cell.angle_beta   90.00
_cell.angle_gamma   90.00
#
_symmetry.space_group_name_H-M   'P 1'
#
loop_
_entity.id
_entity.type
_entity.pdbx_description
1 polymer ?
#
loop_
_entity_poly.entity_id
_entity_poly.type
_entity_poly.pdbx_seq_one_letter_code
_entity_poly.pdbx_strand_id
1 'polypeptide(L)' 'MSERFYILSEIADQDLEEIFDYSINTFGFEQAEKYLLEPEEVFQALVMNPYSEKKRNEVKSG' A
#
# COMPACT_ATOMS: atom_id res chain seq x y z
N MET A 1 -11.76 -1.93 22.68
CA MET A 1 -10.77 -1.15 21.90
C MET A 1 -11.39 -0.91 20.55
N SER A 2 -11.33 0.31 19.99
CA SER A 2 -11.89 0.57 18.66
C SER A 2 -11.02 -0.10 17.60
N GLU A 3 -11.61 -0.94 16.75
CA GLU A 3 -10.95 -1.43 15.55
C GLU A 3 -10.59 -0.24 14.67
N ARG A 4 -9.33 -0.16 14.24
CA ARG A 4 -8.88 0.83 13.28
C ARG A 4 -8.70 0.12 11.94
N PHE A 5 -9.18 0.75 10.88
CA PHE A 5 -9.10 0.24 9.53
C PHE A 5 -8.70 1.40 8.61
N TYR A 6 -8.16 1.06 7.44
CA TYR A 6 -7.90 2.00 6.36
C TYR A 6 -8.83 1.73 5.19
N ILE A 7 -8.97 2.71 4.30
CA ILE A 7 -9.68 2.58 3.03
C ILE A 7 -8.73 3.13 1.96
N LEU A 8 -8.55 2.37 0.87
CA LEU A 8 -7.82 2.84 -0.30
C LEU A 8 -8.75 3.63 -1.20
N SER A 9 -8.21 4.66 -1.86
CA SER A 9 -8.90 5.26 -3.00
C SER A 9 -8.90 4.26 -4.17
N GLU A 10 -9.83 4.43 -5.11
CA GLU A 10 -9.88 3.62 -6.33
C GLU A 10 -8.56 3.66 -7.11
N ILE A 11 -7.89 4.81 -7.14
CA ILE A 11 -6.58 4.96 -7.79
C ILE A 11 -5.51 4.11 -7.09
N ALA A 12 -5.47 4.15 -5.75
CA ALA A 12 -4.49 3.36 -5.00
C ALA A 12 -4.75 1.85 -5.09
N ASP A 13 -6.01 1.44 -5.20
CA ASP A 13 -6.38 0.04 -5.46
C ASP A 13 -5.90 -0.40 -6.85
N GLN A 14 -6.12 0.44 -7.87
CA GLN A 14 -5.62 0.19 -9.23
C GLN A 14 -4.09 0.13 -9.29
N ASP A 15 -3.40 0.99 -8.54
CA ASP A 15 -1.94 0.98 -8.45
C ASP A 15 -1.44 -0.38 -7.93
N LEU A 16 -2.12 -0.99 -6.95
CA LEU A 16 -1.77 -2.32 -6.43
C LEU A 16 -2.00 -3.42 -7.48
N GLU A 17 -3.07 -3.34 -8.27
CA GLU A 17 -3.31 -4.27 -9.39
C GLU A 17 -2.19 -4.17 -10.44
N GLU A 18 -1.82 -2.95 -10.85
CA GLU A 18 -0.75 -2.74 -11.83
C GLU A 18 0.61 -3.23 -11.32
N ILE A 19 0.91 -2.99 -10.04
CA ILE A 19 2.11 -3.51 -9.37
C ILE A 19 2.11 -5.04 -9.39
N PHE A 20 0.97 -5.67 -9.09
CA PHE A 20 0.83 -7.12 -9.06
C PHE A 20 1.03 -7.73 -10.44
N ASP A 21 0.34 -7.20 -11.45
CA ASP A 21 0.42 -7.66 -12.83
C ASP A 21 1.84 -7.56 -13.36
N TYR A 22 2.52 -6.42 -13.14
CA TYR A 22 3.92 -6.27 -13.50
C TYR A 22 4.81 -7.29 -12.78
N SER A 23 4.59 -7.47 -11.48
CA SER A 23 5.39 -8.35 -10.64
C SER A 23 5.23 -9.82 -11.02
N ILE A 24 4.00 -10.27 -11.32
CA ILE A 24 3.74 -11.63 -11.82
C ILE A 24 4.48 -11.85 -13.12
N ASN A 25 4.32 -10.93 -14.07
CA ASN A 25 4.88 -11.09 -15.41
C ASN A 25 6.41 -11.07 -15.41
N THR A 26 7.03 -10.35 -14.46
CA THR A 26 8.49 -10.15 -14.40
C THR A 26 9.19 -11.15 -13.49
N PHE A 27 8.59 -11.48 -12.34
CA PHE A 27 9.25 -12.23 -11.26
C PHE A 27 8.51 -13.50 -10.84
N GLY A 28 7.31 -13.74 -11.35
CA GLY A 28 6.46 -14.87 -10.98
C GLY A 28 5.60 -14.60 -9.76
N PHE A 29 4.60 -15.47 -9.57
CA PHE A 29 3.54 -15.29 -8.58
C PHE A 29 4.04 -15.17 -7.14
N GLU A 30 4.96 -16.04 -6.71
CA GLU A 30 5.46 -16.05 -5.33
C GLU A 30 6.12 -14.72 -4.94
N GLN A 31 6.85 -14.12 -5.89
CA GLN A 31 7.49 -12.83 -5.66
C GLN A 31 6.49 -11.67 -5.71
N ALA A 32 5.45 -11.75 -6.54
CA ALA A 32 4.38 -10.77 -6.61
C ALA A 32 3.53 -10.74 -5.33
N GLU A 33 3.14 -11.93 -4.83
CA GLU A 33 2.41 -12.07 -3.56
C GLU A 33 3.24 -11.53 -2.40
N LYS A 34 4.50 -11.96 -2.29
CA LYS A 34 5.41 -11.47 -1.25
C LYS A 34 5.59 -9.96 -1.30
N TYR A 35 5.70 -9.38 -2.50
CA TYR A 35 5.90 -7.95 -2.65
C TYR A 35 4.69 -7.15 -2.17
N LEU A 36 3.45 -7.62 -2.39
CA LEU A 36 2.26 -6.94 -1.90
C LEU A 36 2.05 -7.03 -0.37
N LEU A 37 2.65 -8.04 0.29
CA LEU A 37 2.63 -8.11 1.76
C LEU A 37 3.42 -6.97 2.41
N GLU A 38 4.48 -6.48 1.77
CA GLU A 38 5.31 -5.39 2.32
C GLU A 38 4.52 -4.06 2.45
N PRO A 39 3.80 -3.55 1.43
CA PRO A 39 2.87 -2.43 1.57
C PRO A 39 1.78 -2.66 2.60
N GLU A 40 1.20 -3.87 2.68
CA GLU A 40 0.16 -4.19 3.66
C GLU A 40 0.69 -4.03 5.10
N GLU A 41 1.88 -4.54 5.40
CA GLU A 41 2.53 -4.34 6.70
C GLU A 41 2.71 -2.86 7.03
N VAL A 42 3.09 -2.03 6.04
CA VAL A 42 3.21 -0.58 6.19
C VAL A 42 1.85 0.06 6.46
N PHE A 43 0.80 -0.32 5.72
CA PHE A 43 -0.56 0.21 5.93
C PHE A 43 -1.07 -0.11 7.34
N GLN A 44 -0.88 -1.35 7.81
CA GLN A 44 -1.24 -1.74 9.18
C GLN A 44 -0.47 -0.94 10.23
N ALA A 45 0.83 -0.71 10.02
CA ALA A 45 1.63 0.14 10.90
C ALA A 45 1.13 1.60 10.92
N LEU A 46 0.74 2.15 9.76
CA LEU A 46 0.19 3.50 9.63
C LEU A 46 -1.18 3.63 10.31
N VAL A 47 -2.05 2.63 10.23
CA VAL A 47 -3.32 2.60 10.97
C VAL A 47 -3.08 2.69 12.48
N MET A 48 -2.02 2.03 12.97
CA MET A 48 -1.65 2.07 14.38
C MET A 48 -0.96 3.39 14.78
N ASN A 49 -0.19 4.00 13.88
CA ASN A 49 0.49 5.28 14.11
C ASN A 49 0.45 6.22 12.88
N PRO A 50 -0.66 6.94 12.64
CA PRO A 50 -0.86 7.74 11.41
C PRO A 50 0.09 8.93 11.22
N TYR A 51 0.84 9.29 12.26
CA TYR A 51 1.77 10.44 12.26
C TYR A 51 3.23 10.01 12.37
N SER A 52 3.52 8.72 12.18
CA SER A 52 4.89 8.18 12.19
C SER A 52 5.74 8.75 11.05
N GLU A 53 5.10 9.12 9.94
CA GLU A 53 5.79 9.55 8.74
C GLU A 53 5.95 11.06 8.61
N LYS A 54 6.90 11.46 7.76
CA LYS A 54 7.19 12.86 7.48
C LYS A 54 6.07 13.46 6.62
N LYS A 55 5.40 14.48 7.15
CA LYS A 55 4.47 15.30 6.35
C LYS A 55 5.19 15.88 5.13
N ARG A 56 4.60 15.67 3.96
CA ARG A 56 5.05 16.27 2.70
C ARG A 56 4.01 17.24 2.18
N ASN A 57 4.12 18.49 2.62
CA ASN A 57 3.19 19.56 2.22
C ASN A 57 3.39 19.99 0.75
N GLU A 58 4.47 19.52 0.12
CA GLU A 58 4.82 19.80 -1.28
C GLU A 58 4.10 18.92 -2.31
N VAL A 59 3.41 17.86 -1.87
CA VAL A 59 2.78 16.88 -2.77
C VAL A 59 1.46 17.45 -3.31
N LYS A 60 1.28 17.39 -4.63
CA LYS A 60 0.03 17.77 -5.30
C LYS A 60 -1.05 16.75 -4.97
N SER A 61 -2.30 17.21 -4.89
CA SER A 61 -3.45 16.31 -4.81
C SER A 61 -3.45 15.38 -6.02
N GLY A 62 -3.41 14.08 -5.76
CA GLY A 62 -3.65 13.03 -6.76
C GLY A 62 -5.07 13.07 -7.28
#